data_AF-A0A842LSC6-F1
#
_entry.id   AF-A0A842LSC6-F1
#
_cell.length_a   1.000
_cell.length_b   1.000
_cell.length_c   1.000
_cell.angle_alpha   90.00
_cell.angle_beta   90.00
_cell.angle_gamma   90.00
#
_symmetry.space_group_name_H-M   'P 1'
#
loop_
_entity.id
_entity.type
_entity.pdbx_description
1 polymer ?
#
loop_
_entity_poly.entity_id
_entity_poly.type
_entity_poly.pdbx_seq_one_letter_code
_entity_poly.pdbx_strand_id
1 'polypeptide(L)'
;MAMSVNRLSHERSDLIMEELLEKRHLAPIYGERTPLASEIEDHLVIDEVPHVLHTGHVHINAYKKYKGVHLINSGTFQSQTEFQKIYNIVPTCGQVPVLNRGVMKLLEFS
;
A
#
# COMPACT_ATOMS: atom_id res chain seq x y z
N MET A 1 -10.71 2.78 4.58
CA MET A 1 -9.80 2.60 3.42
C MET A 1 -10.34 3.43 2.26
N ALA A 2 -9.47 4.05 1.45
CA ALA A 2 -9.80 4.96 0.33
C ALA A 2 -10.49 4.27 -0.87
N MET A 3 -11.50 3.42 -0.61
CA MET A 3 -12.27 2.67 -1.62
C MET A 3 -13.54 3.41 -2.07
N SER A 4 -13.81 4.60 -1.56
CA SER A 4 -14.97 5.42 -1.94
C SER A 4 -14.69 6.35 -3.14
N VAL A 5 -13.47 6.37 -3.68
CA VAL A 5 -13.08 7.20 -4.82
C VAL A 5 -13.10 6.35 -6.10
N ASN A 6 -13.97 6.71 -7.03
CA ASN A 6 -14.03 6.10 -8.36
C ASN A 6 -12.63 6.02 -8.98
N ARG A 7 -12.18 4.80 -9.32
CA ARG A 7 -10.88 4.39 -9.94
C ARG A 7 -9.79 3.82 -9.01
N LEU A 8 -9.99 3.78 -7.69
CA LEU A 8 -9.05 3.12 -6.76
C LEU A 8 -9.54 1.70 -6.43
N SER A 9 -8.91 0.67 -7.01
CA SER A 9 -9.15 -0.74 -6.69
C SER A 9 -7.97 -1.34 -5.92
N HIS A 10 -8.16 -2.51 -5.29
CA HIS A 10 -7.07 -3.26 -4.63
C HIS A 10 -5.87 -3.48 -5.55
N GLU A 11 -6.13 -3.74 -6.83
CA GLU A 11 -5.13 -3.96 -7.87
C GLU A 11 -4.32 -2.71 -8.20
N ARG A 12 -4.85 -1.52 -7.86
CA ARG A 12 -4.22 -0.20 -8.08
C ARG A 12 -3.70 0.40 -6.78
N SER A 13 -3.07 -0.45 -5.97
CA SER A 13 -2.41 -0.05 -4.72
C SER A 13 -1.40 1.08 -4.91
N ASP A 14 -0.79 1.18 -6.10
CA ASP A 14 0.12 2.26 -6.49
C ASP A 14 -0.54 3.65 -6.45
N LEU A 15 -1.77 3.76 -6.93
CA LEU A 15 -2.54 5.01 -6.93
C LEU A 15 -2.98 5.40 -5.52
N ILE A 16 -3.32 4.42 -4.69
CA ILE A 16 -3.67 4.66 -3.28
C ILE A 16 -2.46 5.20 -2.53
N MET A 17 -1.28 4.57 -2.70
CA MET A 17 -0.04 5.05 -2.09
C MET A 17 0.32 6.47 -2.54
N GLU A 18 0.09 6.81 -3.82
CA GLU A 18 0.27 8.15 -4.34
C GLU A 18 -0.64 9.16 -3.64
N GLU A 19 -1.94 8.88 -3.55
CA GLU A 19 -2.89 9.77 -2.88
C GLU A 19 -2.53 10.00 -1.41
N LEU A 20 -2.16 8.94 -0.67
CA LEU A 20 -1.73 9.08 0.74
C LEU A 20 -0.47 9.94 0.87
N LEU A 21 0.48 9.78 -0.06
CA LEU A 21 1.69 10.61 -0.11
C LEU A 21 1.35 12.07 -0.44
N GLU A 22 0.42 12.34 -1.35
CA GLU A 22 -0.02 13.71 -1.66
C GLU A 22 -0.76 14.37 -0.50
N LYS A 23 -1.59 13.61 0.23
CA LYS A 23 -2.25 14.09 1.44
C LYS A 23 -1.32 14.18 2.65
N ARG A 24 -0.11 13.63 2.55
CA ARG A 24 0.90 13.61 3.63
C ARG A 24 0.36 12.97 4.91
N HIS A 25 -0.41 11.89 4.77
CA HIS A 25 -1.03 11.22 5.91
C HIS A 25 -1.30 9.74 5.60
N LEU A 26 -0.97 8.83 6.52
CA LEU A 26 -1.06 7.38 6.31
C LEU A 26 -2.50 6.84 6.35
N ALA A 27 -3.38 7.42 7.16
CA ALA A 27 -4.82 7.07 7.20
C ALA A 27 -5.73 8.28 7.48
N PRO A 28 -5.92 9.21 6.52
CA PRO A 28 -6.56 10.51 6.79
C PRO A 28 -8.08 10.48 6.98
N ILE A 29 -8.73 9.31 6.88
CA ILE A 29 -10.18 9.18 6.91
C ILE A 29 -10.63 8.68 8.28
N TYR A 30 -11.34 9.53 9.02
CA TYR A 30 -11.93 9.20 10.32
C TYR A 30 -13.32 8.54 10.19
N GLY A 31 -13.67 7.66 11.12
CA GLY A 31 -15.02 7.06 11.24
C GLY A 31 -15.30 5.88 10.30
N GLU A 32 -14.31 5.46 9.51
CA GLU A 32 -14.40 4.34 8.59
C GLU A 32 -13.83 3.04 9.18
N ARG A 33 -13.65 2.00 8.35
CA ARG A 33 -13.12 0.69 8.76
C ARG A 33 -11.70 0.71 9.37
N THR A 34 -10.93 1.78 9.18
CA THR A 34 -9.58 1.90 9.75
C THR A 34 -9.71 2.55 11.12
N PRO A 35 -9.50 1.81 12.23
CA PRO A 35 -9.57 2.39 13.56
C PRO A 35 -8.41 3.38 13.75
N LEU A 36 -8.72 4.57 14.25
CA LEU A 36 -7.74 5.58 14.63
C LEU A 36 -7.77 5.73 16.16
N ALA A 37 -6.60 5.64 16.78
CA ALA A 37 -6.49 5.86 18.22
C ALA A 37 -6.73 7.34 18.54
N SER A 38 -7.42 7.60 19.64
CA SER A 38 -7.63 8.97 20.13
C SER A 38 -6.40 9.40 20.91
N GLU A 39 -5.42 9.96 20.20
CA GLU A 39 -4.17 10.47 20.78
C GLU A 39 -4.14 12.01 20.75
N ILE A 40 -3.28 12.60 21.58
CA ILE A 40 -3.10 14.06 21.63
C ILE A 40 -2.36 14.56 20.38
N GLU A 41 -1.47 13.73 19.83
CA GLU A 41 -0.67 14.00 18.65
C GLU A 41 -1.00 12.97 17.56
N ASP A 42 -1.00 13.41 16.30
CA ASP A 42 -1.27 12.54 15.15
C ASP A 42 0.04 12.02 14.54
N HIS A 43 0.44 10.83 14.96
CA HIS A 43 1.65 10.17 14.48
C HIS A 43 1.53 9.58 13.07
N LEU A 44 0.37 9.70 12.41
CA LEU A 44 0.15 9.20 11.05
C LEU A 44 0.41 10.25 9.98
N VAL A 45 0.70 11.49 10.38
CA VAL A 45 1.15 12.56 9.48
C VAL A 45 2.55 12.23 8.94
N ILE A 46 2.74 12.43 7.64
CA ILE A 46 4.03 12.28 6.97
C ILE A 46 4.71 13.65 6.95
N ASP A 47 5.44 14.01 8.00
CA ASP A 47 6.04 15.35 8.15
C ASP A 47 7.21 15.63 7.20
N GLU A 48 8.03 14.62 6.93
CA GLU A 48 9.13 14.68 5.97
C GLU A 48 8.83 13.84 4.73
N VAL A 49 9.23 14.32 3.55
CA VAL A 49 9.02 13.56 2.31
C VAL A 49 9.97 12.35 2.31
N PRO A 50 9.45 11.11 2.31
CA PRO A 50 10.29 9.93 2.41
C PRO A 50 10.96 9.61 1.08
N HIS A 51 12.06 8.86 1.11
CA HIS A 51 12.63 8.25 -0.11
C HIS A 51 11.87 6.99 -0.54
N VAL A 52 11.24 6.29 0.43
CA VAL A 52 10.49 5.06 0.22
C VAL A 52 9.22 5.10 1.07
N LEU A 53 8.07 4.88 0.44
CA LEU A 53 6.81 4.56 1.11
C LEU A 53 6.49 3.08 0.87
N HIS A 54 6.53 2.28 1.93
CA HIS A 54 6.26 0.84 1.88
C HIS A 54 4.95 0.50 2.58
N THR A 55 4.12 -0.31 1.92
CA THR A 55 2.80 -0.73 2.41
C THR A 55 2.61 -2.24 2.22
N GLY A 56 1.53 -2.76 2.79
CA GLY A 56 1.12 -4.15 2.69
C GLY A 56 -0.40 -4.27 2.72
N HIS A 57 -0.91 -5.25 3.47
CA HIS A 57 -2.33 -5.48 3.77
C HIS A 57 -3.23 -5.89 2.58
N VAL A 58 -3.06 -5.30 1.40
CA VAL A 58 -3.87 -5.61 0.20
C VAL A 58 -3.48 -6.94 -0.46
N HIS A 59 -2.28 -7.46 -0.16
CA HIS A 59 -1.75 -8.73 -0.65
C HIS A 59 -1.47 -8.78 -2.16
N ILE A 60 -1.43 -7.62 -2.82
CA ILE A 60 -1.09 -7.47 -4.25
C ILE A 60 0.17 -6.61 -4.35
N ASN A 61 1.19 -7.13 -5.03
CA ASN A 61 2.46 -6.45 -5.21
C ASN A 61 2.29 -5.28 -6.19
N ALA A 62 2.86 -4.14 -5.83
CA ALA A 62 2.85 -2.95 -6.69
C ALA A 62 4.12 -2.14 -6.47
N TYR A 63 4.65 -1.59 -7.56
CA TYR A 63 5.77 -0.67 -7.52
C TYR A 63 5.52 0.53 -8.41
N LYS A 64 5.80 1.73 -7.88
CA LYS A 64 5.76 2.98 -8.64
C LYS A 64 6.81 3.94 -8.11
N LYS A 65 7.50 4.65 -9.01
CA LYS A 65 8.32 5.81 -8.63
C LYS A 65 7.52 7.08 -8.87
N TYR A 66 7.25 7.84 -7.81
CA TYR A 66 6.40 9.03 -7.86
C TYR A 66 7.09 10.23 -7.21
N LYS A 67 7.27 11.33 -7.96
CA LYS A 67 7.95 12.56 -7.49
C LYS A 67 9.29 12.28 -6.75
N GLY A 68 10.04 11.27 -7.20
CA GLY A 68 11.31 10.86 -6.59
C GLY A 68 11.21 9.83 -5.48
N VAL A 69 10.01 9.54 -4.95
CA VAL A 69 9.74 8.55 -3.90
C VAL A 69 9.46 7.18 -4.50
N HIS A 70 10.01 6.12 -3.91
CA HIS A 70 9.66 4.74 -4.26
C HIS A 70 8.43 4.29 -3.46
N LEU A 71 7.32 4.02 -4.16
CA LEU A 71 6.10 3.46 -3.59
C LEU A 71 6.12 1.95 -3.81
N ILE A 72 6.07 1.18 -2.73
CA ILE A 72 6.14 -0.29 -2.76
C ILE A 72 4.98 -0.86 -1.95
N ASN A 73 4.19 -1.75 -2.55
CA ASN A 73 3.35 -2.70 -1.83
C ASN A 73 3.98 -4.09 -2.03
N SER A 74 4.35 -4.76 -0.94
CA SER A 74 5.13 -6.01 -1.04
C SER A 74 4.31 -7.28 -1.29
N GLY A 75 3.01 -7.16 -1.54
CA GLY A 75 2.18 -8.34 -1.76
C GLY A 75 2.04 -9.18 -0.48
N THR A 76 2.20 -10.50 -0.60
CA THR A 76 2.04 -11.43 0.53
C THR A 76 2.81 -12.74 0.35
N PHE A 77 2.89 -13.53 1.42
CA PHE A 77 3.27 -14.94 1.41
C PHE A 77 2.09 -15.86 1.73
N GLN A 78 0.88 -15.31 1.80
CA GLN A 78 -0.35 -16.05 2.05
C GLN A 78 -1.03 -16.41 0.72
N SER A 79 -1.34 -17.69 0.54
CA SER A 79 -2.22 -18.16 -0.53
C SER A 79 -3.63 -17.58 -0.40
N GLN A 80 -4.38 -17.54 -1.51
CA GLN A 80 -5.71 -16.95 -1.54
C GLN A 80 -6.64 -17.58 -0.50
N THR A 81 -7.20 -16.74 0.38
CA THR A 81 -8.16 -17.17 1.42
C THR A 81 -9.59 -17.20 0.90
N GLU A 82 -10.49 -17.90 1.62
CA GLU A 82 -11.92 -17.90 1.28
C GLU A 82 -12.53 -16.50 1.29
N PHE A 83 -12.13 -15.65 2.23
CA PHE A 83 -12.53 -14.23 2.24
C PHE A 83 -12.10 -13.53 0.94
N GLN A 84 -10.86 -13.72 0.51
CA GLN A 84 -10.36 -13.12 -0.74
C GLN A 84 -11.09 -13.66 -1.97
N LYS A 85 -11.47 -14.94 -2.01
CA LYS A 85 -12.30 -15.51 -3.08
C LYS A 85 -13.66 -14.81 -3.16
N ILE A 86 -14.32 -14.60 -2.02
CA ILE A 86 -15.64 -13.93 -1.95
C ILE A 86 -15.56 -12.51 -2.56
N TYR A 87 -14.45 -11.81 -2.35
CA TYR A 87 -14.23 -10.45 -2.85
C TYR A 87 -13.44 -10.36 -4.16
N ASN A 88 -13.22 -11.49 -4.85
CA ASN A 88 -12.43 -11.58 -6.09
C ASN A 88 -11.02 -10.95 -5.99
N ILE A 89 -10.37 -11.07 -4.83
CA ILE A 89 -9.00 -10.62 -4.62
C ILE A 89 -8.05 -11.76 -4.97
N VAL A 90 -7.17 -11.55 -5.94
CA VAL A 90 -6.13 -12.50 -6.33
C VAL A 90 -4.79 -12.00 -5.78
N PRO A 91 -4.24 -12.62 -4.71
CA PRO A 91 -2.99 -12.17 -4.12
C PRO A 91 -1.78 -12.55 -4.97
N THR A 92 -0.73 -11.75 -4.90
CA THR A 92 0.58 -12.04 -5.50
C THR A 92 1.48 -12.73 -4.47
N CYS A 93 1.25 -14.04 -4.26
CA CYS A 93 1.98 -14.81 -3.26
C CYS A 93 3.43 -15.05 -3.69
N GLY A 94 4.40 -14.90 -2.77
CA GLY A 94 5.80 -15.27 -3.02
C GLY A 94 6.55 -14.31 -3.94
N GLN A 95 6.02 -13.11 -4.18
CA GLN A 95 6.71 -12.05 -4.93
C GLN A 95 7.40 -11.07 -3.99
N VAL A 96 8.73 -10.97 -4.06
CA VAL A 96 9.57 -10.18 -3.15
C VAL A 96 10.20 -8.99 -3.88
N PRO A 97 9.78 -7.74 -3.60
CA PRO A 97 10.41 -6.57 -4.18
C PRO A 97 11.74 -6.27 -3.47
N VAL A 98 12.80 -6.08 -4.26
CA VAL A 98 14.15 -5.75 -3.80
C VAL A 98 14.54 -4.39 -4.37
N LEU A 99 14.67 -3.41 -3.50
CA LEU A 99 15.19 -2.08 -3.85
C LEU A 99 16.66 -1.99 -3.43
N ASN A 100 17.56 -1.79 -4.40
CA ASN A 100 18.99 -1.62 -4.16
C ASN A 100 19.52 -0.43 -4.95
N ARG A 101 20.05 0.59 -4.26
CA ARG A 101 20.63 1.80 -4.88
C ARG A 101 19.68 2.46 -5.91
N GLY A 102 18.39 2.54 -5.59
CA GLY A 102 17.36 3.12 -6.46
C GLY A 102 16.88 2.22 -7.60
N VAL A 103 17.43 1.01 -7.74
CA VAL A 103 16.99 0.01 -8.72
C VAL A 103 16.06 -0.97 -8.04
N MET A 104 14.83 -1.12 -8.56
CA MET A 104 13.84 -2.08 -8.07
C MET A 104 13.87 -3.34 -8.93
N LYS A 105 13.93 -4.51 -8.29
CA LYS A 105 13.77 -5.82 -8.93
C LYS A 105 12.70 -6.62 -8.18
N LEU A 106 11.86 -7.35 -8.91
CA LEU A 106 10.92 -8.30 -8.31
C LEU A 106 11.51 -9.71 -8.40
N LEU A 107 11.62 -10.40 -7.27
CA LEU A 107 11.99 -11.81 -7.21
C LEU A 107 10.72 -12.65 -7.04
N GLU A 108 10.56 -13.72 -7.80
CA GLU A 108 9.38 -14.58 -7.76
C GLU A 108 9.77 -15.98 -7.25
N PHE A 109 9.05 -16.46 -6.24
CA PHE A 109 9.30 -17.74 -5.56
C PHE A 109 8.08 -18.68 -5.60
N SER A 110 7.03 -18.29 -6.32
CA SER A 110 5.79 -19.05 -6.51
C SER A 110 5.85 -20.02 -7.67
#